data_AF-A0A849KA51-F1
#
_entry.id   AF-A0A849KA51-F1
#
_cell.length_a   1.000
_cell.length_b   1.000
_cell.length_c   1.000
_cell.angle_alpha   90.00
_cell.angle_beta   90.00
_cell.angle_gamma   90.00
#
_symmetry.space_group_name_H-M   'P 1'
#
loop_
_entity.id
_entity.type
_entity.pdbx_description
1 polymer ?
#
loop_
_entity_poly.entity_id
_entity_poly.type
_entity_poly.pdbx_seq_one_letter_code
_entity_poly.pdbx_strand_id
1 'polypeptide(L)'
;MTDVRKGQWPGLHPRDVFRQRFLEQFTDPAYRAEQDALDRLEAIAWDAYREGRKAPLTRKAGPEFQDPDYDLSVAWYETRERLRLAQARWGEAATPSRVLVIACASRNDGSCPGEMSKTYRLAKIAQETLDAGGVESDFLDLSLLTSDYRRHIHPCKGCVSTAMPLCHWPCSCYPNHATAQVGDWMAEIYERWVSAHGVLLLTPTHWYQVSSPLKLMMDRLVCADGGNPDPTATGGKDAAKAKELELAGWPYPKHLAGRTYGVVVHGDVAGIEGTRRATCDWLDWMGLVDAGAQARLDRYIGYYEPYATSHASLDADVAVQEEVRNAARALLNAVALLRKGELSAPGRELRAPRPK
;
A
#
# COMPACT_ATOMS: atom_id res chain seq x y z
N MET A 1 18.19 26.17 14.00
CA MET A 1 17.55 26.23 12.68
C MET A 1 17.95 24.98 11.91
N THR A 2 16.99 24.14 11.52
CA THR A 2 17.27 22.89 10.80
C THR A 2 17.56 23.21 9.32
N ASP A 3 18.67 22.71 8.80
CA ASP A 3 19.10 22.97 7.42
C ASP A 3 18.30 22.11 6.42
N VAL A 4 17.69 22.74 5.41
CA VAL A 4 16.89 22.10 4.35
C VAL A 4 17.63 22.23 3.02
N ARG A 5 18.12 21.10 2.50
CA ARG A 5 18.86 21.05 1.24
C ARG A 5 17.93 21.19 0.03
N LYS A 6 18.33 22.00 -0.94
CA LYS A 6 17.62 22.28 -2.20
C LYS A 6 18.59 22.21 -3.39
N GLY A 7 18.07 22.05 -4.61
CA GLY A 7 18.87 22.11 -5.85
C GLY A 7 18.67 20.95 -6.84
N GLN A 8 17.95 19.89 -6.45
CA GLN A 8 17.73 18.72 -7.34
C GLN A 8 16.61 18.94 -8.37
N TRP A 9 15.59 19.74 -8.05
CA TRP A 9 14.43 19.92 -8.93
C TRP A 9 14.80 20.84 -10.10
N PRO A 10 14.67 20.40 -11.37
CA PRO A 10 15.07 21.18 -12.54
C PRO A 10 14.11 22.36 -12.86
N GLY A 11 13.06 22.56 -12.07
CA GLY A 11 12.02 23.55 -12.32
C GLY A 11 10.83 23.00 -13.12
N LEU A 12 9.91 23.89 -13.48
CA LEU A 12 8.75 23.58 -14.31
C LEU A 12 9.19 23.30 -15.77
N HIS A 13 8.43 22.44 -16.45
CA HIS A 13 8.63 22.25 -17.89
C HIS A 13 8.33 23.53 -18.67
N PRO A 14 9.08 23.77 -19.76
CA PRO A 14 8.65 24.69 -20.82
C PRO A 14 7.26 24.34 -21.36
N ARG A 15 6.55 25.36 -21.86
CA ARG A 15 5.14 25.26 -22.31
C ARG A 15 4.91 24.20 -23.39
N ASP A 16 5.84 24.11 -24.33
CA ASP A 16 5.86 23.17 -25.45
C ASP A 16 6.10 21.72 -24.99
N VAL A 17 7.05 21.52 -24.07
CA VAL A 17 7.32 20.19 -23.47
C VAL A 17 6.12 19.69 -22.67
N PHE A 18 5.45 20.57 -21.92
CA PHE A 18 4.22 20.21 -21.22
C PHE A 18 3.12 19.80 -22.20
N ARG A 19 2.89 20.59 -23.25
CA ARG A 19 1.87 20.31 -24.28
C ARG A 19 2.07 18.95 -24.92
N GLN A 20 3.32 18.66 -25.31
CA GLN A 20 3.68 17.38 -25.90
C GLN A 20 3.26 16.23 -24.98
N ARG A 21 3.65 16.27 -23.70
CA ARG A 21 3.30 15.24 -22.71
C ARG A 21 1.81 15.12 -22.44
N PHE A 22 1.09 16.25 -22.39
CA PHE A 22 -0.36 16.24 -22.20
C PHE A 22 -1.07 15.53 -23.35
N LEU A 23 -0.63 15.77 -24.60
CA LEU A 23 -1.24 15.23 -25.81
C LEU A 23 -0.88 13.76 -26.09
N GLU A 24 0.17 13.21 -25.48
CA GLU A 24 0.59 11.80 -25.66
C GLU A 24 -0.55 10.79 -25.43
N GLN A 25 -1.42 11.05 -24.45
CA GLN A 25 -2.56 10.18 -24.13
C GLN A 25 -3.72 10.25 -25.15
N PHE A 26 -3.67 11.17 -26.12
CA PHE A 26 -4.71 11.43 -27.12
C PHE A 26 -4.23 11.16 -28.56
N THR A 27 -3.26 10.26 -28.72
CA THR A 27 -2.65 9.95 -30.03
C THR A 27 -3.60 9.19 -30.98
N ASP A 28 -4.63 8.53 -30.45
CA ASP A 28 -5.59 7.78 -31.26
C ASP A 28 -6.26 8.69 -32.32
N PRO A 29 -6.34 8.29 -33.61
CA PRO A 29 -6.95 9.09 -34.66
C PRO A 29 -8.39 9.55 -34.36
N ALA A 30 -9.13 8.87 -33.50
CA ALA A 30 -10.47 9.27 -33.07
C ALA A 30 -10.49 10.65 -32.40
N TYR A 31 -9.39 11.08 -31.76
CA TYR A 31 -9.30 12.39 -31.12
C TYR A 31 -9.04 13.55 -32.10
N ARG A 32 -8.75 13.29 -33.38
CA ARG A 32 -8.40 14.35 -34.35
C ARG A 32 -9.53 15.36 -34.56
N ALA A 33 -10.78 14.91 -34.51
CA ALA A 33 -11.94 15.79 -34.62
C ALA A 33 -12.09 16.73 -33.41
N GLU A 34 -11.44 16.43 -32.28
CA GLU A 34 -11.56 17.13 -31.01
C GLU A 34 -10.33 18.00 -30.69
N GLN A 35 -9.49 18.31 -31.68
CA GLN A 35 -8.25 19.07 -31.46
C GLN A 35 -8.49 20.41 -30.75
N ASP A 36 -9.52 21.16 -31.15
CA ASP A 36 -9.86 22.43 -30.52
C ASP A 36 -10.29 22.26 -29.06
N ALA A 37 -10.95 21.15 -28.72
CA ALA A 37 -11.32 20.82 -27.35
C ALA A 37 -10.09 20.45 -26.52
N LEU A 38 -9.19 19.62 -27.08
CA LEU A 38 -7.93 19.28 -26.45
C LEU A 38 -7.08 20.52 -26.16
N ASP A 39 -7.04 21.49 -27.07
CA ASP A 39 -6.30 22.74 -26.87
C ASP A 39 -6.82 23.55 -25.68
N ARG A 40 -8.14 23.62 -25.51
CA ARG A 40 -8.75 24.28 -24.35
C ARG A 40 -8.46 23.54 -23.04
N LEU A 41 -8.60 22.22 -23.03
CA LEU A 41 -8.34 21.41 -21.84
C LEU A 41 -6.87 21.43 -21.43
N GLU A 42 -5.98 21.38 -22.41
CA GLU A 42 -4.53 21.44 -22.23
C GLU A 42 -4.10 22.77 -21.61
N ALA A 43 -4.66 23.89 -22.08
CA ALA A 43 -4.41 25.20 -21.47
C ALA A 43 -4.81 25.27 -19.99
N ILE A 44 -5.97 24.69 -19.61
CA ILE A 44 -6.41 24.61 -18.21
C ILE A 44 -5.46 23.72 -17.39
N ALA A 45 -5.03 22.59 -17.94
CA ALA A 45 -4.09 21.69 -17.30
C ALA A 45 -2.71 22.36 -17.09
N TRP A 46 -2.26 23.16 -18.06
CA TRP A 46 -1.03 23.95 -17.98
C TRP A 46 -1.08 24.94 -16.81
N ASP A 47 -2.18 25.69 -16.67
CA ASP A 47 -2.34 26.63 -15.55
C ASP A 47 -2.32 25.89 -14.20
N ALA A 48 -2.98 24.73 -14.11
CA ALA A 48 -2.95 23.90 -12.89
C ALA A 48 -1.55 23.40 -12.54
N TYR A 49 -0.76 23.00 -13.54
CA TYR A 49 0.62 22.56 -13.38
C TYR A 49 1.52 23.71 -12.92
N ARG A 50 1.45 24.87 -13.60
CA ARG A 50 2.28 26.04 -13.29
C ARG A 50 2.00 26.60 -11.90
N GLU A 51 0.74 26.63 -11.49
CA GLU A 51 0.32 27.08 -10.16
C GLU A 51 0.54 26.02 -9.06
N GLY A 52 0.90 24.79 -9.43
CA GLY A 52 1.11 23.71 -8.47
C GLY A 52 -0.15 23.30 -7.71
N ARG A 53 -1.33 23.38 -8.34
CA ARG A 53 -2.64 23.04 -7.74
C ARG A 53 -2.76 21.54 -7.43
N LYS A 54 -2.10 21.10 -6.35
CA LYS A 54 -2.05 19.68 -5.95
C LYS A 54 -3.43 19.14 -5.56
N ALA A 55 -4.12 19.84 -4.67
CA ALA A 55 -5.42 19.48 -4.14
C ALA A 55 -6.38 20.66 -4.38
N PRO A 56 -7.15 20.65 -5.47
CA PRO A 56 -7.94 21.81 -5.89
C PRO A 56 -9.16 22.05 -5.00
N LEU A 57 -9.62 21.04 -4.25
CA LEU A 57 -10.74 21.15 -3.33
C LEU A 57 -10.24 21.08 -1.89
N THR A 58 -10.48 22.14 -1.14
CA THR A 58 -10.07 22.28 0.26
C THR A 58 -11.23 22.70 1.16
N ARG A 59 -11.07 22.44 2.46
CA ARG A 59 -11.91 22.94 3.54
C ARG A 59 -11.04 23.34 4.72
N LYS A 60 -11.57 24.17 5.62
CA LYS A 60 -10.92 24.42 6.91
C LYS A 60 -10.79 23.13 7.69
N ALA A 61 -9.62 22.94 8.30
CA ALA A 61 -9.24 21.71 8.99
C ALA A 61 -10.19 21.40 10.16
N GLY A 62 -10.51 22.41 10.97
CA GLY A 62 -11.40 22.27 12.12
C GLY A 62 -10.65 22.15 13.46
N PRO A 63 -11.39 22.23 14.59
CA PRO A 63 -10.82 22.37 15.93
C PRO A 63 -10.01 21.15 16.43
N GLU A 64 -10.12 20.01 15.76
CA GLU A 64 -9.37 18.79 16.09
C GLU A 64 -7.92 18.79 15.57
N PHE A 65 -7.53 19.81 14.79
CA PHE A 65 -6.19 19.98 14.23
C PHE A 65 -5.43 21.13 14.92
N GLN A 66 -4.10 21.08 14.89
CA GLN A 66 -3.25 22.11 15.48
C GLN A 66 -3.48 23.52 14.88
N ASP A 67 -3.74 23.60 13.59
CA ASP A 67 -4.18 24.83 12.91
C ASP A 67 -5.58 24.61 12.30
N PRO A 68 -6.65 25.02 13.00
CA PRO A 68 -8.03 24.85 12.55
C PRO A 68 -8.38 25.56 11.24
N ASP A 69 -7.67 26.64 10.91
CA ASP A 69 -7.93 27.50 9.76
C ASP A 69 -7.12 27.09 8.52
N TYR A 70 -6.29 26.05 8.63
CA TYR A 70 -5.54 25.50 7.51
C TYR A 70 -6.46 24.94 6.41
N ASP A 71 -6.17 25.27 5.14
CA ASP A 71 -6.89 24.74 3.98
C ASP A 71 -6.45 23.31 3.67
N LEU A 72 -7.23 22.35 4.15
CA LEU A 72 -6.95 20.93 4.06
C LEU A 72 -7.69 20.28 2.89
N SER A 73 -7.03 19.35 2.19
CA SER A 73 -7.63 18.59 1.09
C SER A 73 -8.88 17.84 1.56
N VAL A 74 -10.01 18.06 0.88
CA VAL A 74 -11.27 17.36 1.16
C VAL A 74 -11.09 15.84 1.04
N ALA A 75 -10.46 15.37 -0.04
CA ALA A 75 -10.21 13.94 -0.26
C ALA A 75 -9.34 13.31 0.83
N TRP A 76 -8.37 14.06 1.36
CA TRP A 76 -7.54 13.57 2.47
C TRP A 76 -8.36 13.47 3.77
N TYR A 77 -9.17 14.50 4.07
CA TYR A 77 -10.05 14.52 5.24
C TYR A 77 -11.01 13.33 5.21
N GLU A 78 -11.70 13.11 4.10
CA GLU A 78 -12.63 11.99 3.92
C GLU A 78 -11.94 10.63 4.09
N THR A 79 -10.73 10.48 3.54
CA THR A 79 -9.96 9.23 3.71
C THR A 79 -9.59 9.01 5.17
N ARG A 80 -9.12 10.05 5.87
CA ARG A 80 -8.84 9.97 7.31
C ARG A 80 -10.07 9.55 8.10
N GLU A 81 -11.24 10.12 7.82
CA GLU A 81 -12.47 9.77 8.53
C GLU A 81 -12.87 8.30 8.30
N ARG A 82 -12.78 7.80 7.06
CA ARG A 82 -12.98 6.37 6.80
C ARG A 82 -12.01 5.49 7.59
N LEU A 83 -10.74 5.90 7.69
CA LEU A 83 -9.75 5.13 8.46
C LEU A 83 -10.06 5.16 9.95
N ARG A 84 -10.49 6.30 10.51
CA ARG A 84 -10.89 6.39 11.93
C ARG A 84 -12.08 5.49 12.24
N LEU A 85 -13.09 5.48 11.37
CA LEU A 85 -14.26 4.60 11.51
C LEU A 85 -13.87 3.12 11.39
N ALA A 86 -13.01 2.77 10.43
CA ALA A 86 -12.49 1.42 10.28
C ALA A 86 -11.70 0.96 11.52
N GLN A 87 -10.87 1.85 12.08
CA GLN A 87 -10.07 1.56 13.28
C GLN A 87 -10.94 1.40 14.54
N ALA A 88 -12.02 2.18 14.67
CA ALA A 88 -12.99 2.02 15.73
C ALA A 88 -13.68 0.65 15.64
N ARG A 89 -14.21 0.30 14.45
CA ARG A 89 -14.86 -1.00 14.18
C ARG A 89 -13.92 -2.19 14.43
N TRP A 90 -12.64 -2.06 14.07
CA TRP A 90 -11.61 -3.06 14.35
C TRP A 90 -11.43 -3.33 15.85
N GLY A 91 -11.56 -2.30 16.69
CA GLY A 91 -11.41 -2.42 18.14
C GLY A 91 -12.63 -3.03 18.86
N GLU A 92 -13.77 -3.14 18.20
CA GLU A 92 -15.00 -3.67 18.80
C GLU A 92 -14.98 -5.21 18.84
N ALA A 93 -15.09 -5.83 20.02
CA ALA A 93 -15.06 -7.29 20.17
C ALA A 93 -16.25 -8.01 19.51
N ALA A 94 -17.38 -7.33 19.31
CA ALA A 94 -18.59 -7.89 18.70
C ALA A 94 -18.54 -7.95 17.16
N THR A 95 -17.61 -7.25 16.53
CA THR A 95 -17.50 -7.26 15.07
C THR A 95 -16.88 -8.57 14.56
N PRO A 96 -17.22 -9.01 13.35
CA PRO A 96 -16.57 -10.17 12.75
C PRO A 96 -15.06 -9.96 12.60
N SER A 97 -14.30 -11.04 12.83
CA SER A 97 -12.88 -11.08 12.45
C SER A 97 -12.75 -10.89 10.95
N ARG A 98 -11.72 -10.16 10.52
CA ARG A 98 -11.49 -9.81 9.11
C ARG A 98 -10.06 -10.11 8.72
N VAL A 99 -9.86 -10.77 7.58
CA VAL A 99 -8.53 -11.08 7.04
C VAL A 99 -8.40 -10.51 5.64
N LEU A 100 -7.37 -9.69 5.42
CA LEU A 100 -7.04 -9.16 4.11
C LEU A 100 -6.10 -10.13 3.39
N VAL A 101 -6.58 -10.77 2.32
CA VAL A 101 -5.80 -11.66 1.45
C VAL A 101 -5.33 -10.87 0.24
N ILE A 102 -4.01 -10.76 0.04
CA ILE A 102 -3.43 -9.93 -1.01
C ILE A 102 -2.74 -10.82 -2.05
N ALA A 103 -3.32 -10.90 -3.25
CA ALA A 103 -2.68 -11.48 -4.42
C ALA A 103 -1.70 -10.47 -5.02
N CYS A 104 -0.42 -10.71 -4.82
CA CYS A 104 0.65 -9.76 -5.14
C CYS A 104 1.27 -10.00 -6.54
N ALA A 105 0.54 -10.62 -7.47
CA ALA A 105 1.02 -10.76 -8.85
C ALA A 105 0.89 -9.46 -9.63
N SER A 106 1.78 -9.24 -10.60
CA SER A 106 1.66 -8.09 -11.51
C SER A 106 0.70 -8.30 -12.67
N ARG A 107 0.14 -9.49 -12.83
CA ARG A 107 -0.54 -9.91 -14.05
C ARG A 107 -1.77 -10.77 -13.76
N ASN A 108 -2.71 -10.69 -14.68
CA ASN A 108 -3.89 -11.54 -14.81
C ASN A 108 -4.18 -11.82 -16.30
N ASP A 109 -5.21 -12.60 -16.56
CA ASP A 109 -5.68 -12.99 -17.90
C ASP A 109 -6.32 -11.85 -18.71
N GLY A 110 -6.69 -10.73 -18.06
CA GLY A 110 -7.10 -9.48 -18.70
C GLY A 110 -5.94 -8.57 -19.13
N SER A 111 -4.70 -8.92 -18.78
CA SER A 111 -3.47 -8.21 -19.17
C SER A 111 -2.55 -9.12 -19.99
N CYS A 112 -1.48 -8.61 -20.60
CA CYS A 112 -0.36 -9.48 -21.00
C CYS A 112 0.19 -10.15 -19.72
N PRO A 113 0.19 -11.50 -19.61
CA PRO A 113 0.35 -12.49 -20.68
C PRO A 113 -0.91 -13.23 -21.16
N GLY A 114 -2.11 -12.88 -20.68
CA GLY A 114 -3.37 -13.54 -21.07
C GLY A 114 -3.65 -14.83 -20.31
N GLU A 115 -2.97 -15.05 -19.17
CA GLU A 115 -3.14 -16.21 -18.31
C GLU A 115 -3.21 -15.78 -16.83
N MET A 116 -4.10 -16.43 -16.07
CA MET A 116 -4.24 -16.23 -14.63
C MET A 116 -2.91 -16.48 -13.92
N SER A 117 -2.60 -15.76 -12.84
CA SER A 117 -1.34 -15.99 -12.12
C SER A 117 -1.41 -17.17 -11.13
N LYS A 118 -0.31 -17.93 -10.96
CA LYS A 118 -0.16 -18.91 -9.85
C LYS A 118 -0.48 -18.29 -8.48
N THR A 119 -0.06 -17.04 -8.28
CA THR A 119 -0.34 -16.28 -7.05
C THR A 119 -1.83 -16.12 -6.78
N TYR A 120 -2.62 -15.73 -7.78
CA TYR A 120 -4.06 -15.59 -7.63
C TYR A 120 -4.70 -16.93 -7.25
N ARG A 121 -4.29 -18.02 -7.92
CA ARG A 121 -4.78 -19.38 -7.64
C ARG A 121 -4.50 -19.81 -6.19
N LEU A 122 -3.26 -19.62 -5.72
CA LEU A 122 -2.89 -19.89 -4.33
C LEU A 122 -3.66 -18.98 -3.35
N ALA A 123 -3.88 -17.72 -3.72
CA ALA A 123 -4.58 -16.76 -2.87
C ALA A 123 -6.07 -17.13 -2.72
N LYS A 124 -6.69 -17.67 -3.77
CA LYS A 124 -8.04 -18.22 -3.71
C LYS A 124 -8.14 -19.46 -2.82
N ILE A 125 -7.17 -20.38 -2.88
CA ILE A 125 -7.10 -21.54 -1.96
C ILE A 125 -7.04 -21.07 -0.49
N ALA A 126 -6.20 -20.07 -0.21
CA ALA A 126 -6.11 -19.49 1.12
C ALA A 126 -7.42 -18.80 1.53
N GLN A 127 -8.04 -18.04 0.62
CA GLN A 127 -9.30 -17.35 0.87
C GLN A 127 -10.43 -18.33 1.20
N GLU A 128 -10.59 -19.40 0.41
CA GLU A 128 -11.58 -20.46 0.66
C GLU A 128 -11.40 -21.09 2.04
N THR A 129 -10.14 -21.27 2.47
CA THR A 129 -9.82 -21.80 3.81
C THR A 129 -10.22 -20.82 4.92
N LEU A 130 -10.03 -19.52 4.71
CA LEU A 130 -10.45 -18.48 5.64
C LEU A 130 -11.98 -18.35 5.72
N ASP A 131 -12.66 -18.38 4.57
CA ASP A 131 -14.12 -18.34 4.49
C ASP A 131 -14.76 -19.52 5.22
N ALA A 132 -14.23 -20.73 5.01
CA ALA A 132 -14.64 -21.92 5.75
C ALA A 132 -14.37 -21.81 7.27
N GLY A 133 -13.42 -20.97 7.66
CA GLY A 133 -13.11 -20.63 9.05
C GLY A 133 -14.01 -19.58 9.68
N GLY A 134 -14.96 -19.01 8.92
CA GLY A 134 -15.97 -18.07 9.43
C GLY A 134 -15.48 -16.64 9.65
N VAL A 135 -14.38 -16.22 9.01
CA VAL A 135 -13.93 -14.82 9.02
C VAL A 135 -14.38 -14.07 7.77
N GLU A 136 -14.54 -12.75 7.87
CA GLU A 136 -14.71 -11.91 6.69
C GLU A 136 -13.39 -11.87 5.91
N SER A 137 -13.29 -12.61 4.80
CA SER A 137 -12.13 -12.51 3.92
C SER A 137 -12.28 -11.37 2.91
N ASP A 138 -11.29 -10.49 2.87
CA ASP A 138 -11.23 -9.34 1.99
C ASP A 138 -10.11 -9.56 0.95
N PHE A 139 -10.43 -9.62 -0.34
CA PHE A 139 -9.48 -10.03 -1.39
C PHE A 139 -8.93 -8.85 -2.21
N LEU A 140 -7.62 -8.59 -2.12
CA LEU A 140 -6.94 -7.50 -2.83
C LEU A 140 -6.07 -8.07 -3.95
N ASP A 141 -6.46 -7.83 -5.19
CA ASP A 141 -5.67 -8.22 -6.36
C ASP A 141 -4.84 -7.04 -6.89
N LEU A 142 -3.53 -7.10 -6.67
CA LEU A 142 -2.61 -6.05 -7.14
C LEU A 142 -2.36 -6.10 -8.65
N SER A 143 -2.79 -7.17 -9.35
CA SER A 143 -2.68 -7.23 -10.80
C SER A 143 -3.59 -6.23 -11.52
N LEU A 144 -4.61 -5.71 -10.83
CA LEU A 144 -5.47 -4.65 -11.33
C LEU A 144 -4.72 -3.33 -11.62
N LEU A 145 -3.51 -3.13 -11.07
CA LEU A 145 -2.66 -2.01 -11.48
C LEU A 145 -2.20 -2.09 -12.93
N THR A 146 -2.22 -3.29 -13.52
CA THR A 146 -1.83 -3.53 -14.90
C THR A 146 -3.05 -3.60 -15.83
N SER A 147 -4.18 -4.11 -15.35
CA SER A 147 -5.36 -4.38 -16.19
C SER A 147 -6.50 -3.37 -16.06
N ASP A 148 -6.57 -2.59 -14.97
CA ASP A 148 -7.67 -1.64 -14.75
C ASP A 148 -7.32 -0.23 -15.26
N TYR A 149 -8.29 0.41 -15.91
CA TYR A 149 -8.10 1.70 -16.55
C TYR A 149 -7.81 2.80 -15.53
N ARG A 150 -6.62 3.40 -15.62
CA ARG A 150 -6.15 4.50 -14.75
C ARG A 150 -6.09 4.17 -13.25
N ARG A 151 -6.05 2.89 -12.88
CA ARG A 151 -5.76 2.49 -11.50
C ARG A 151 -4.26 2.47 -11.27
N HIS A 152 -3.77 3.28 -10.33
CA HIS A 152 -2.33 3.39 -10.06
C HIS A 152 -2.03 3.33 -8.57
N ILE A 153 -0.86 2.83 -8.22
CA ILE A 153 -0.20 3.21 -6.96
C ILE A 153 1.01 4.04 -7.36
N HIS A 154 0.95 5.35 -7.12
CA HIS A 154 2.09 6.20 -7.44
C HIS A 154 3.24 5.94 -6.45
N PRO A 155 4.52 6.01 -6.88
CA PRO A 155 5.66 5.72 -6.01
C PRO A 155 5.70 6.58 -4.74
N CYS A 156 6.18 6.05 -3.63
CA CYS A 156 6.37 6.87 -2.42
C CYS A 156 7.40 7.98 -2.68
N LYS A 157 7.11 9.20 -2.21
CA LYS A 157 8.03 10.36 -2.32
C LYS A 157 9.12 10.38 -1.24
N GLY A 158 9.14 9.40 -0.32
CA GLY A 158 10.17 9.31 0.72
C GLY A 158 10.17 10.46 1.72
N CYS A 159 9.01 11.06 2.03
CA CYS A 159 8.93 12.19 2.98
C CYS A 159 9.56 11.87 4.34
N VAL A 160 9.41 10.62 4.80
CA VAL A 160 10.02 10.12 6.03
C VAL A 160 11.55 10.26 6.07
N SER A 161 12.22 10.21 4.91
CA SER A 161 13.67 10.37 4.81
C SER A 161 14.13 11.82 5.04
N THR A 162 13.20 12.78 5.05
CA THR A 162 13.46 14.16 5.49
C THR A 162 13.22 14.32 6.99
N ALA A 163 12.05 13.87 7.45
CA ALA A 163 11.66 13.75 8.86
C ALA A 163 10.37 12.92 8.93
N MET A 164 10.20 12.05 9.94
CA MET A 164 8.99 11.23 10.06
C MET A 164 7.68 12.05 10.06
N PRO A 165 7.55 13.19 10.76
CA PRO A 165 6.33 13.98 10.76
C PRO A 165 5.98 14.62 9.40
N LEU A 166 6.93 14.67 8.45
CA LEU A 166 6.66 15.12 7.09
C LEU A 166 5.89 14.08 6.29
N CYS A 167 5.98 12.79 6.67
CA CYS A 167 5.12 11.72 6.15
C CYS A 167 3.77 11.84 6.86
N HIS A 168 2.64 11.92 6.14
CA HIS A 168 1.32 12.05 6.80
C HIS A 168 0.60 10.72 6.79
N TRP A 169 -0.26 10.48 7.78
CA TRP A 169 -1.16 9.33 7.86
C TRP A 169 -2.64 9.78 7.83
N PRO A 170 -3.44 9.37 6.82
CA PRO A 170 -3.01 8.72 5.58
C PRO A 170 -2.12 9.64 4.72
N CYS A 171 -1.47 9.10 3.68
CA CYS A 171 -0.56 9.88 2.84
C CYS A 171 -1.27 11.04 2.11
N SER A 172 -0.76 12.27 2.25
CA SER A 172 -1.29 13.48 1.60
C SER A 172 -0.53 13.91 0.33
N CYS A 173 0.37 13.05 -0.17
CA CYS A 173 1.12 13.30 -1.40
C CYS A 173 0.27 13.10 -2.67
N TYR A 174 -0.86 12.41 -2.53
CA TYR A 174 -1.75 11.97 -3.60
C TYR A 174 -3.23 12.15 -3.19
N PRO A 175 -4.14 12.32 -4.17
CA PRO A 175 -3.83 12.62 -5.57
C PRO A 175 -3.10 13.96 -5.71
N ASN A 176 -2.31 14.10 -6.79
CA ASN A 176 -1.69 15.37 -7.15
C ASN A 176 -2.16 15.76 -8.56
N HIS A 177 -3.16 16.64 -8.61
CA HIS A 177 -3.82 17.06 -9.84
C HIS A 177 -2.88 17.87 -10.75
N ALA A 178 -1.97 18.65 -10.18
CA ALA A 178 -1.01 19.46 -10.94
C ALA A 178 -0.10 18.62 -11.85
N THR A 179 0.24 17.40 -11.44
CA THR A 179 1.15 16.52 -12.20
C THR A 179 0.45 15.25 -12.70
N ALA A 180 -0.87 15.29 -12.88
CA ALA A 180 -1.69 14.17 -13.34
C ALA A 180 -1.51 12.86 -12.52
N GLN A 181 -1.10 12.95 -11.24
CA GLN A 181 -1.01 11.79 -10.35
C GLN A 181 -2.37 11.57 -9.67
N VAL A 182 -3.38 11.32 -10.50
CA VAL A 182 -4.74 10.95 -10.12
C VAL A 182 -4.91 9.43 -10.19
N GLY A 183 -6.07 8.90 -9.79
CA GLY A 183 -6.33 7.45 -9.82
C GLY A 183 -5.49 6.63 -8.83
N ASP A 184 -4.96 7.28 -7.78
CA ASP A 184 -4.16 6.61 -6.74
C ASP A 184 -5.06 5.71 -5.87
N TRP A 185 -4.78 4.40 -5.89
CA TRP A 185 -5.60 3.39 -5.22
C TRP A 185 -5.32 3.25 -3.72
N MET A 186 -4.29 3.92 -3.20
CA MET A 186 -3.86 3.72 -1.81
C MET A 186 -4.90 4.14 -0.79
N ALA A 187 -5.77 5.12 -1.08
CA ALA A 187 -6.80 5.56 -0.13
C ALA A 187 -7.75 4.42 0.28
N GLU A 188 -8.15 3.58 -0.68
CA GLU A 188 -8.95 2.38 -0.41
C GLU A 188 -8.11 1.29 0.26
N ILE A 189 -6.87 1.08 -0.20
CA ILE A 189 -5.98 0.07 0.38
C ILE A 189 -5.71 0.36 1.86
N TYR A 190 -5.46 1.61 2.25
CA TYR A 190 -5.25 1.97 3.66
C TYR A 190 -6.44 1.56 4.53
N GLU A 191 -7.68 1.78 4.07
CA GLU A 191 -8.90 1.38 4.79
C GLU A 191 -9.01 -0.12 4.98
N ARG A 192 -8.60 -0.90 3.97
CA ARG A 192 -8.59 -2.36 4.04
C ARG A 192 -7.55 -2.88 5.02
N TRP A 193 -6.36 -2.29 5.03
CA TRP A 193 -5.33 -2.59 6.03
C TRP A 193 -5.78 -2.22 7.44
N VAL A 194 -6.41 -1.05 7.63
CA VAL A 194 -6.95 -0.65 8.93
C VAL A 194 -8.09 -1.58 9.39
N SER A 195 -8.94 -2.04 8.48
CA SER A 195 -10.05 -2.94 8.83
C SER A 195 -9.60 -4.36 9.17
N ALA A 196 -8.41 -4.78 8.74
CA ALA A 196 -7.95 -6.16 8.87
C ALA A 196 -7.45 -6.47 10.28
N HIS A 197 -7.87 -7.62 10.82
CA HIS A 197 -7.27 -8.21 12.03
C HIS A 197 -6.05 -9.06 11.69
N GLY A 198 -6.06 -9.70 10.52
CA GLY A 198 -4.93 -10.42 9.95
C GLY A 198 -4.70 -10.07 8.49
N VAL A 199 -3.46 -10.13 8.02
CA VAL A 199 -3.09 -9.91 6.60
C VAL A 199 -2.34 -11.11 6.07
N LEU A 200 -2.78 -11.67 4.94
CA LEU A 200 -2.10 -12.76 4.25
C LEU A 200 -1.58 -12.27 2.90
N LEU A 201 -0.25 -12.19 2.77
CA LEU A 201 0.40 -11.83 1.51
C LEU A 201 0.76 -13.09 0.74
N LEU A 202 0.33 -13.18 -0.52
CA LEU A 202 0.82 -14.19 -1.44
C LEU A 202 1.56 -13.49 -2.57
N THR A 203 2.84 -13.78 -2.74
CA THR A 203 3.69 -13.06 -3.71
C THR A 203 4.57 -14.01 -4.52
N PRO A 204 4.72 -13.79 -5.85
CA PRO A 204 5.82 -14.37 -6.58
C PRO A 204 7.14 -13.69 -6.19
N THR A 205 8.27 -14.31 -6.54
CA THR A 205 9.58 -13.67 -6.53
C THR A 205 9.93 -13.12 -7.92
N HIS A 206 10.27 -11.85 -8.00
CA HIS A 206 10.81 -11.19 -9.19
C HIS A 206 12.24 -10.74 -8.89
N TRP A 207 13.26 -11.33 -9.55
CA TRP A 207 14.67 -10.95 -9.37
C TRP A 207 15.10 -10.82 -7.90
N TYR A 208 14.89 -11.87 -7.09
CA TYR A 208 15.21 -11.90 -5.65
C TYR A 208 14.45 -10.85 -4.80
N GLN A 209 13.33 -10.32 -5.30
CA GLN A 209 12.51 -9.31 -4.65
C GLN A 209 11.01 -9.60 -4.82
N VAL A 210 10.19 -8.85 -4.09
CA VAL A 210 8.74 -8.78 -4.31
C VAL A 210 8.40 -8.21 -5.70
N SER A 211 7.18 -8.46 -6.17
CA SER A 211 6.69 -7.85 -7.41
C SER A 211 6.61 -6.31 -7.32
N SER A 212 6.69 -5.61 -8.45
CA SER A 212 6.62 -4.15 -8.47
C SER A 212 5.31 -3.59 -7.88
N PRO A 213 4.11 -4.16 -8.15
CA PRO A 213 2.88 -3.74 -7.49
C PRO A 213 2.91 -3.88 -5.96
N LEU A 214 3.43 -4.99 -5.45
CA LEU A 214 3.61 -5.17 -4.01
C LEU A 214 4.60 -4.14 -3.46
N LYS A 215 5.73 -3.92 -4.13
CA LYS A 215 6.71 -2.92 -3.70
C LYS A 215 6.13 -1.50 -3.65
N LEU A 216 5.31 -1.12 -4.62
CA LEU A 216 4.61 0.17 -4.63
C LEU A 216 3.69 0.31 -3.40
N MET A 217 2.91 -0.73 -3.08
CA MET A 217 2.07 -0.75 -1.88
C MET A 217 2.90 -0.68 -0.60
N MET A 218 3.96 -1.51 -0.48
CA MET A 218 4.88 -1.54 0.66
C MET A 218 5.47 -0.14 0.93
N ASP A 219 6.02 0.50 -0.11
CA ASP A 219 6.65 1.82 0.02
C ASP A 219 5.66 2.90 0.43
N ARG A 220 4.39 2.76 0.00
CA ARG A 220 3.32 3.69 0.35
C ARG A 220 2.73 3.43 1.73
N LEU A 221 2.96 2.27 2.33
CA LEU A 221 2.60 1.94 3.71
C LEU A 221 3.60 2.46 4.75
N VAL A 222 4.74 3.02 4.34
CA VAL A 222 5.69 3.68 5.28
C VAL A 222 5.03 4.80 6.11
N CYS A 223 3.95 5.41 5.61
CA CYS A 223 3.18 6.37 6.39
C CYS A 223 2.42 5.75 7.57
N ALA A 224 2.13 4.45 7.54
CA ALA A 224 1.53 3.73 8.65
C ALA A 224 2.53 3.49 9.80
N ASP A 225 3.83 3.45 9.52
CA ASP A 225 4.87 3.18 10.53
C ASP A 225 4.98 4.34 11.55
N GLY A 226 5.04 5.58 11.07
CA GLY A 226 5.16 6.71 11.98
C GLY A 226 4.56 8.02 11.48
N GLY A 227 3.77 7.99 10.41
CA GLY A 227 3.29 9.21 9.76
C GLY A 227 2.44 10.09 10.67
N ASN A 228 2.50 11.39 10.43
CA ASN A 228 1.76 12.43 11.14
C ASN A 228 0.26 12.41 10.79
N PRO A 229 -0.64 12.17 11.76
CA PRO A 229 -2.09 12.19 11.53
C PRO A 229 -2.69 13.61 11.47
N ASP A 230 -1.88 14.64 11.72
CA ASP A 230 -2.24 16.05 11.66
C ASP A 230 -1.31 16.81 10.68
N PRO A 231 -1.69 16.91 9.39
CA PRO A 231 -0.95 17.67 8.38
C PRO A 231 -0.70 19.14 8.75
N THR A 232 -1.53 19.72 9.62
CA THR A 232 -1.49 21.14 9.99
C THR A 232 -0.37 21.42 10.99
N ALA A 233 0.04 20.42 11.77
CA ALA A 233 1.16 20.51 12.71
C ALA A 233 2.50 20.90 12.04
N THR A 234 2.64 20.55 10.77
CA THR A 234 3.78 20.92 9.92
C THR A 234 3.41 21.97 8.87
N GLY A 235 2.23 22.61 8.96
CA GLY A 235 1.73 23.55 7.95
C GLY A 235 1.68 22.94 6.54
N GLY A 236 1.31 21.66 6.43
CA GLY A 236 1.43 20.89 5.20
C GLY A 236 2.79 20.18 5.09
N LYS A 237 3.46 20.32 3.94
CA LYS A 237 4.74 19.65 3.66
C LYS A 237 5.96 20.56 3.93
N ASP A 238 5.99 21.23 5.07
CA ASP A 238 7.15 22.03 5.49
C ASP A 238 8.23 21.15 6.15
N ALA A 239 9.36 21.04 5.46
CA ALA A 239 10.48 20.23 5.91
C ALA A 239 11.16 20.75 7.19
N ALA A 240 11.21 22.08 7.40
CA ALA A 240 11.88 22.65 8.58
C ALA A 240 11.04 22.37 9.84
N LYS A 241 9.73 22.65 9.77
CA LYS A 241 8.79 22.35 10.86
C LYS A 241 8.74 20.86 11.19
N ALA A 242 8.72 20.00 10.17
CA ALA A 242 8.73 18.55 10.40
C ALA A 242 9.98 18.06 11.12
N LYS A 243 11.17 18.60 10.79
CA LYS A 243 12.42 18.28 11.49
C LYS A 243 12.40 18.79 12.93
N GLU A 244 11.91 19.99 13.16
CA GLU A 244 11.77 20.55 14.52
C GLU A 244 10.83 19.68 15.36
N LEU A 245 9.69 19.28 14.81
CA LEU A 245 8.72 18.39 15.45
C LEU A 245 9.31 16.99 15.73
N GLU A 246 10.13 16.46 14.83
CA GLU A 246 10.81 15.18 15.05
C GLU A 246 11.83 15.24 16.18
N LEU A 247 12.67 16.28 16.17
CA LEU A 247 13.69 16.52 17.20
C LEU A 247 13.08 16.82 18.59
N ALA A 248 11.83 17.28 18.63
CA ALA A 248 11.07 17.44 19.87
C ALA A 248 10.60 16.10 20.49
N GLY A 249 10.91 14.96 19.86
CA GLY A 249 10.62 13.62 20.40
C GLY A 249 9.39 12.99 19.76
N TRP A 250 9.34 12.92 18.44
CA TRP A 250 8.23 12.27 17.72
C TRP A 250 8.00 10.83 18.20
N PRO A 251 6.74 10.39 18.42
CA PRO A 251 6.45 9.14 19.11
C PRO A 251 6.45 7.89 18.24
N TYR A 252 6.48 8.00 16.90
CA TYR A 252 6.44 6.86 15.95
C TYR A 252 5.24 5.90 16.23
N PRO A 253 4.00 6.34 15.97
CA PRO A 253 2.79 5.69 16.50
C PRO A 253 2.48 4.27 16.00
N LYS A 254 3.06 3.80 14.88
CA LYS A 254 2.75 2.51 14.23
C LYS A 254 1.26 2.25 14.10
N HIS A 255 0.59 3.02 13.25
CA HIS A 255 -0.87 3.05 13.06
C HIS A 255 -1.51 1.70 12.75
N LEU A 256 -0.73 0.73 12.26
CA LEU A 256 -1.22 -0.61 11.93
C LEU A 256 -0.79 -1.71 12.92
N ALA A 257 -0.06 -1.37 13.99
CA ALA A 257 0.48 -2.32 14.94
C ALA A 257 -0.60 -3.21 15.59
N GLY A 258 -0.19 -4.43 15.98
CA GLY A 258 -1.04 -5.40 16.66
C GLY A 258 -1.91 -6.27 15.74
N ARG A 259 -1.86 -6.08 14.42
CA ARG A 259 -2.49 -6.99 13.45
C ARG A 259 -1.61 -8.23 13.25
N THR A 260 -2.21 -9.37 12.98
CA THR A 260 -1.45 -10.59 12.66
C THR A 260 -1.09 -10.65 11.17
N TYR A 261 -0.08 -11.43 10.82
CA TYR A 261 0.25 -11.64 9.41
C TYR A 261 0.67 -13.07 9.07
N GLY A 262 0.49 -13.42 7.79
CA GLY A 262 1.11 -14.53 7.10
C GLY A 262 1.69 -14.09 5.76
N VAL A 263 2.72 -14.81 5.30
CA VAL A 263 3.40 -14.59 4.02
C VAL A 263 3.60 -15.93 3.33
N VAL A 264 3.14 -16.03 2.09
CA VAL A 264 3.42 -17.12 1.16
C VAL A 264 4.22 -16.56 -0.02
N VAL A 265 5.45 -17.01 -0.17
CA VAL A 265 6.30 -16.68 -1.32
C VAL A 265 6.41 -17.90 -2.21
N HIS A 266 6.26 -17.71 -3.51
CA HIS A 266 6.59 -18.74 -4.49
C HIS A 266 7.53 -18.23 -5.56
N GLY A 267 8.20 -19.16 -6.23
CA GLY A 267 9.07 -18.90 -7.36
C GLY A 267 9.36 -20.19 -8.11
N ASP A 268 10.21 -20.10 -9.13
CA ASP A 268 10.48 -21.25 -10.00
C ASP A 268 11.91 -21.80 -9.81
N VAL A 269 12.87 -20.95 -9.42
CA VAL A 269 14.30 -21.32 -9.40
C VAL A 269 15.07 -20.77 -8.20
N ALA A 270 14.97 -19.46 -7.92
CA ALA A 270 15.77 -18.81 -6.88
C ALA A 270 15.07 -17.61 -6.22
N GLY A 271 15.48 -17.28 -5.00
CA GLY A 271 15.20 -15.99 -4.35
C GLY A 271 13.97 -15.94 -3.45
N ILE A 272 13.28 -17.07 -3.26
CA ILE A 272 12.05 -17.15 -2.45
C ILE A 272 12.34 -16.90 -0.96
N GLU A 273 13.45 -17.40 -0.44
CA GLU A 273 13.78 -17.33 0.98
C GLU A 273 14.19 -15.90 1.38
N GLY A 274 14.94 -15.22 0.50
CA GLY A 274 15.30 -13.82 0.67
C GLY A 274 14.08 -12.91 0.64
N THR A 275 13.20 -13.12 -0.34
CA THR A 275 11.94 -12.38 -0.48
C THR A 275 11.03 -12.58 0.73
N ARG A 276 10.89 -13.83 1.22
CA ARG A 276 10.09 -14.13 2.41
C ARG A 276 10.64 -13.42 3.64
N ARG A 277 11.95 -13.52 3.90
CA ARG A 277 12.59 -12.86 5.05
C ARG A 277 12.37 -11.35 5.01
N ALA A 278 12.70 -10.70 3.89
CA ALA A 278 12.53 -9.25 3.75
C ALA A 278 11.07 -8.78 3.92
N THR A 279 10.11 -9.59 3.44
CA THR A 279 8.68 -9.30 3.61
C THR A 279 8.24 -9.43 5.07
N CYS A 280 8.71 -10.46 5.79
CA CYS A 280 8.43 -10.62 7.22
C CYS A 280 9.07 -9.48 8.03
N ASP A 281 10.34 -9.16 7.77
CA ASP A 281 11.06 -8.08 8.47
C ASP A 281 10.33 -6.73 8.32
N TRP A 282 9.76 -6.46 7.15
CA TRP A 282 8.93 -5.26 6.93
C TRP A 282 7.65 -5.25 7.78
N LEU A 283 6.94 -6.37 7.90
CA LEU A 283 5.71 -6.47 8.68
C LEU A 283 6.00 -6.40 10.19
N ASP A 284 7.06 -7.08 10.64
CA ASP A 284 7.56 -7.01 12.01
C ASP A 284 7.95 -5.57 12.38
N TRP A 285 8.64 -4.87 11.46
CA TRP A 285 9.00 -3.47 11.63
C TRP A 285 7.79 -2.57 11.86
N MET A 286 6.72 -2.74 11.08
CA MET A 286 5.45 -2.02 11.25
C MET A 286 4.67 -2.41 12.52
N GLY A 287 5.14 -3.39 13.29
CA GLY A 287 4.53 -3.83 14.54
C GLY A 287 3.40 -4.83 14.36
N LEU A 288 3.35 -5.53 13.22
CA LEU A 288 2.46 -6.68 13.06
C LEU A 288 3.07 -7.91 13.76
N VAL A 289 2.21 -8.89 14.06
CA VAL A 289 2.58 -10.11 14.81
C VAL A 289 2.52 -11.32 13.88
N ASP A 290 3.60 -12.10 13.80
CA ASP A 290 3.62 -13.27 12.93
C ASP A 290 2.64 -14.35 13.43
N ALA A 291 1.92 -14.99 12.51
CA ALA A 291 1.03 -16.10 12.84
C ALA A 291 1.76 -17.46 12.97
N GLY A 292 3.06 -17.44 13.28
CA GLY A 292 3.90 -18.62 13.47
C GLY A 292 4.61 -19.10 12.20
N ALA A 293 5.41 -20.16 12.36
CA ALA A 293 6.26 -20.69 11.30
C ALA A 293 5.47 -21.20 10.08
N GLN A 294 4.32 -21.83 10.28
CA GLN A 294 3.49 -22.33 9.17
C GLN A 294 2.86 -21.21 8.34
N ALA A 295 2.72 -20.01 8.91
CA ALA A 295 2.22 -18.83 8.20
C ALA A 295 3.32 -18.11 7.39
N ARG A 296 4.58 -18.56 7.44
CA ARG A 296 5.72 -17.96 6.73
C ARG A 296 6.31 -19.00 5.77
N LEU A 297 5.64 -19.17 4.64
CA LEU A 297 5.92 -20.20 3.64
C LEU A 297 6.75 -19.65 2.48
N ASP A 298 7.73 -20.42 2.01
CA ASP A 298 8.42 -20.20 0.75
C ASP A 298 8.53 -21.54 -0.02
N ARG A 299 8.10 -21.60 -1.28
CA ARG A 299 8.18 -22.82 -2.10
C ARG A 299 8.57 -22.54 -3.55
N TYR A 300 9.39 -23.43 -4.12
CA TYR A 300 9.54 -23.51 -5.57
C TYR A 300 8.40 -24.36 -6.14
N ILE A 301 7.82 -23.92 -7.25
CA ILE A 301 6.77 -24.66 -7.97
C ILE A 301 7.31 -25.02 -9.34
N GLY A 302 7.50 -26.31 -9.61
CA GLY A 302 8.19 -26.80 -10.81
C GLY A 302 9.65 -26.40 -10.80
N TYR A 303 10.39 -26.74 -9.74
CA TYR A 303 11.79 -26.34 -9.56
C TYR A 303 12.66 -26.76 -10.76
N TYR A 304 13.24 -25.78 -11.46
CA TYR A 304 14.00 -25.96 -12.72
C TYR A 304 13.21 -26.59 -13.89
N GLU A 305 11.90 -26.77 -13.76
CA GLU A 305 11.04 -27.22 -14.86
C GLU A 305 10.77 -26.08 -15.85
N PRO A 306 10.35 -26.39 -17.10
CA PRO A 306 9.96 -25.37 -18.05
C PRO A 306 8.81 -24.49 -17.55
N TYR A 307 8.90 -23.16 -17.73
CA TYR A 307 7.83 -22.24 -17.34
C TYR A 307 6.47 -22.57 -18.00
N ALA A 308 6.49 -23.14 -19.21
CA ALA A 308 5.30 -23.55 -19.94
C ALA A 308 4.47 -24.63 -19.23
N THR A 309 5.08 -25.44 -18.36
CA THR A 309 4.37 -26.47 -17.57
C THR A 309 4.06 -26.01 -16.16
N SER A 310 4.48 -24.81 -15.75
CA SER A 310 4.44 -24.35 -14.35
C SER A 310 3.03 -24.35 -13.74
N HIS A 311 1.99 -24.16 -14.54
CA HIS A 311 0.59 -24.25 -14.11
C HIS A 311 0.18 -25.69 -13.82
N ALA A 312 0.55 -26.63 -14.69
CA ALA A 312 0.32 -28.05 -14.47
C ALA A 312 1.14 -28.59 -13.28
N SER A 313 2.36 -28.08 -13.08
CA SER A 313 3.17 -28.40 -11.89
C SER A 313 2.46 -27.96 -10.61
N LEU A 314 1.84 -26.76 -10.58
CA LEU A 314 1.02 -26.32 -9.46
C LEU A 314 -0.23 -27.19 -9.26
N ASP A 315 -0.88 -27.63 -10.34
CA ASP A 315 -2.08 -28.48 -10.29
C ASP A 315 -1.78 -29.81 -9.59
N ALA A 316 -0.64 -30.42 -9.93
CA ALA A 316 -0.19 -31.70 -9.39
C ALA A 316 0.35 -31.58 -7.95
N ASP A 317 0.86 -30.41 -7.56
CA ASP A 317 1.48 -30.19 -6.24
C ASP A 317 0.44 -29.93 -5.14
N VAL A 318 -0.29 -30.99 -4.78
CA VAL A 318 -1.27 -30.97 -3.68
C VAL A 318 -0.64 -30.63 -2.33
N ALA A 319 0.66 -30.86 -2.16
CA ALA A 319 1.38 -30.56 -0.92
C ALA A 319 1.54 -29.05 -0.75
N VAL A 320 2.02 -28.33 -1.77
CA VAL A 320 2.12 -26.86 -1.73
C VAL A 320 0.73 -26.23 -1.54
N GLN A 321 -0.29 -26.76 -2.20
CA GLN A 321 -1.66 -26.27 -1.99
C GLN A 321 -2.11 -26.44 -0.53
N GLU A 322 -1.81 -27.58 0.10
CA GLU A 322 -2.14 -27.81 1.51
C GLU A 322 -1.30 -26.97 2.48
N GLU A 323 -0.04 -26.72 2.17
CA GLU A 323 0.80 -25.78 2.93
C GLU A 323 0.23 -24.36 2.89
N VAL A 324 -0.33 -23.91 1.76
CA VAL A 324 -1.05 -22.64 1.68
C VAL A 324 -2.32 -22.64 2.53
N ARG A 325 -3.08 -23.74 2.56
CA ARG A 325 -4.21 -23.88 3.50
C ARG A 325 -3.75 -23.82 4.95
N ASN A 326 -2.62 -24.45 5.29
CA ASN A 326 -2.05 -24.40 6.63
C ASN A 326 -1.59 -22.98 7.02
N ALA A 327 -1.01 -22.21 6.10
CA ALA A 327 -0.69 -20.81 6.34
C ALA A 327 -1.95 -19.99 6.67
N ALA A 328 -3.05 -20.21 5.93
CA ALA A 328 -4.33 -19.58 6.19
C ALA A 328 -4.94 -20.00 7.55
N ARG A 329 -4.89 -21.30 7.90
CA ARG A 329 -5.35 -21.82 9.21
C ARG A 329 -4.53 -21.27 10.38
N ALA A 330 -3.21 -21.17 10.22
CA ALA A 330 -2.33 -20.58 11.21
C ALA A 330 -2.68 -19.11 11.46
N LEU A 331 -2.91 -18.33 10.38
CA LEU A 331 -3.37 -16.94 10.50
C LEU A 331 -4.75 -16.84 11.16
N LEU A 332 -5.69 -17.70 10.78
CA LEU A 332 -7.02 -17.77 11.39
C LEU A 332 -6.94 -17.97 12.91
N ASN A 333 -6.13 -18.93 13.36
CA ASN A 333 -5.90 -19.19 14.78
C ASN A 333 -5.28 -17.99 15.49
N ALA A 334 -4.29 -17.34 14.86
CA ALA A 334 -3.66 -16.14 15.41
C ALA A 334 -4.65 -14.97 15.53
N VAL A 335 -5.52 -14.77 14.54
CA VAL A 335 -6.60 -13.77 14.60
C VAL A 335 -7.59 -14.11 15.73
N ALA A 336 -7.98 -15.36 15.89
CA ALA A 336 -8.87 -15.77 16.98
C ALA A 336 -8.27 -15.48 18.36
N LEU A 337 -6.98 -15.79 18.55
CA LEU A 337 -6.25 -15.46 19.79
C LEU A 337 -6.11 -13.93 19.97
N LEU A 338 -5.84 -13.18 18.90
CA LEU A 338 -5.77 -11.72 18.94
C LEU A 338 -7.08 -11.12 19.45
N ARG A 339 -8.21 -11.56 18.88
CA ARG A 339 -9.55 -11.07 19.23
C ARG A 339 -9.96 -11.38 20.67
N LYS A 340 -9.41 -12.45 21.25
CA LYS A 340 -9.58 -12.81 22.66
C LYS A 340 -8.60 -12.09 23.60
N GLY A 341 -7.61 -11.37 23.06
CA GLY A 341 -6.50 -10.82 23.86
C GLY A 341 -5.52 -11.88 24.36
N GLU A 342 -5.53 -13.08 23.79
CA GLU A 342 -4.73 -14.25 24.19
C GLU A 342 -3.50 -14.46 23.30
N LEU A 343 -3.34 -13.67 22.23
CA LEU A 343 -2.19 -13.80 21.34
C LEU A 343 -0.90 -13.44 22.08
N SER A 344 -0.02 -14.43 22.21
CA SER A 344 1.30 -14.26 22.81
C SER A 344 2.16 -13.34 21.93
N ALA A 345 2.60 -12.23 22.51
CA ALA A 345 3.58 -11.33 21.91
C ALA A 345 4.66 -11.01 22.95
N PRO A 346 5.59 -11.96 23.21
CA PRO A 346 6.64 -11.76 24.20
C PRO A 346 7.45 -10.50 23.86
N GLY A 347 7.53 -9.56 24.80
CA GLY A 347 8.23 -8.29 24.61
C GLY A 347 7.36 -7.13 24.12
N ARG A 348 6.05 -7.32 23.88
CA ARG A 348 5.12 -6.24 23.47
C ARG A 348 5.14 -5.03 24.42
N GLU A 349 5.26 -5.27 25.73
CA GLU A 349 5.30 -4.22 26.76
C GLU A 349 6.69 -3.58 26.92
N LEU A 350 7.71 -4.08 26.22
CA LEU A 350 9.04 -3.51 26.27
C LEU A 350 9.08 -2.22 25.46
N ARG A 351 9.43 -1.12 26.12
CA ARG A 351 9.68 0.15 25.44
C ARG A 351 10.92 0.04 24.56
N ALA A 352 10.79 0.32 23.27
CA ALA A 352 11.92 0.40 22.36
C ALA A 352 12.85 1.56 22.80
N PRO A 353 14.13 1.30 23.11
CA PRO A 353 15.08 2.36 23.48
C PRO A 353 15.41 3.26 22.28
N ARG A 354 15.22 2.73 21.06
CA ARG A 354 15.32 3.44 19.78
C ARG A 354 13.98 3.26 19.07
N PRO A 355 13.09 4.26 19.10
CA PRO A 355 11.75 4.16 18.52
C PRO A 355 11.76 4.31 16.99
N LYS A 356 12.90 4.73 16.42
CA LYS A 356 13.17 4.76 14.99
C LYS A 356 13.66 3.41 14.48
#